data_AF-A0AAV4EWV8-F1
#
_entry.id   AF-A0AAV4EWV8-F1
#
_cell.length_a   1.000
_cell.length_b   1.000
_cell.length_c   1.000
_cell.angle_alpha   90.00
_cell.angle_beta   90.00
_cell.angle_gamma   90.00
#
_symmetry.space_group_name_H-M   'P 1'
#
loop_
_entity.id
_entity.type
_entity.pdbx_description
1 polymer ?
#
loop_
_entity_poly.entity_id
_entity_poly.type
_entity_poly.pdbx_seq_one_letter_code
_entity_poly.pdbx_strand_id
1 'polypeptide(L)' 'MKFKPKKFRSLSIRKGKIEEAVTFTVAEQQIPTVSQEPVKSLGRWYDSSMKDTRRGVETLQFTSE' A
#
# COMPACT_ATOMS: atom_id res chain seq x y z
N MET A 1 -11.93 -20.57 5.71
CA MET A 1 -10.72 -20.09 5.00
C MET A 1 -9.59 -19.91 6.01
N LYS A 2 -8.33 -20.28 5.69
CA LYS A 2 -7.18 -20.06 6.57
C LYS A 2 -6.44 -18.80 6.14
N PHE A 3 -6.23 -17.87 7.06
CA PHE A 3 -5.44 -16.66 6.82
C PHE A 3 -3.98 -17.03 6.51
N LYS A 4 -3.39 -16.37 5.50
CA LYS A 4 -2.00 -16.60 5.06
C LYS A 4 -1.21 -15.30 5.17
N PRO A 5 -0.53 -15.04 6.30
CA PRO A 5 0.18 -13.77 6.56
C PRO A 5 1.14 -13.36 5.44
N LYS A 6 1.83 -14.33 4.82
CA LYS A 6 2.74 -14.10 3.68
C LYS A 6 2.09 -13.48 2.44
N LYS A 7 0.76 -13.52 2.30
CA LYS A 7 0.03 -12.91 1.18
C LYS A 7 -0.31 -11.43 1.41
N PHE A 8 0.02 -10.88 2.57
CA PHE A 8 -0.31 -9.51 2.94
C PHE A 8 0.98 -8.70 3.15
N ARG A 9 0.85 -7.38 3.04
CA ARG A 9 1.90 -6.42 3.39
C ARG A 9 1.35 -5.38 4.34
N SER A 10 2.11 -5.07 5.38
CA SER A 10 1.72 -4.02 6.33
C SER A 10 2.45 -2.70 6.07
N LEU A 11 1.75 -1.60 6.32
CA LEU A 11 2.28 -0.24 6.28
C LEU A 11 1.62 0.57 7.40
N SER A 12 2.42 1.12 8.32
CA SER A 12 1.95 2.08 9.32
C SER A 12 2.46 3.47 8.96
N ILE A 13 1.56 4.47 9.02
CA ILE A 13 1.90 5.86 8.73
C ILE A 13 1.48 6.71 9.92
N ARG A 14 2.44 7.43 10.49
CA ARG A 14 2.21 8.37 11.59
C ARG A 14 2.82 9.72 11.24
N LYS A 15 1.98 10.77 11.27
CA LYS A 15 2.38 12.14 10.89
C LYS A 15 3.07 12.22 9.52
N GLY A 16 2.54 11.48 8.53
CA GLY A 16 3.06 11.46 7.17
C GLY A 16 4.38 10.70 6.98
N LYS A 17 4.91 10.05 8.03
CA LYS A 17 6.11 9.22 7.94
C LYS A 17 5.77 7.75 8.14
N ILE A 18 6.52 6.87 7.48
CA ILE A 18 6.44 5.43 7.71
C ILE A 18 6.95 5.14 9.13
N GLU A 19 6.15 4.43 9.92
CA GLU A 19 6.51 4.02 11.29
C GLU A 19 6.92 2.55 11.29
N GLU A 20 8.21 2.28 11.03
CA GLU A 20 8.73 0.91 10.86
C GLU A 20 8.70 0.05 12.13
N ALA A 21 8.64 0.70 13.31
CA ALA A 21 8.55 0.01 14.59
C ALA A 21 7.21 -0.72 14.80
N VAL A 22 6.15 -0.31 14.07
CA VAL A 22 4.84 -0.93 14.18
C VAL A 22 4.78 -2.15 13.26
N THR A 23 4.66 -3.33 13.86
CA THR A 23 4.54 -4.60 13.14
C THR A 23 3.17 -5.21 13.36
N PHE A 24 2.68 -5.93 12.36
CA PHE A 24 1.36 -6.54 12.38
C PHE A 24 1.53 -8.06 12.49
N THR A 25 0.82 -8.68 13.43
CA THR A 25 0.88 -10.13 13.67
C THR A 25 -0.52 -10.74 13.60
N VAL A 26 -0.63 -11.92 13.00
CA VAL A 26 -1.88 -12.69 12.95
C VAL A 26 -1.54 -14.17 13.13
N ALA A 27 -2.23 -14.83 14.06
CA ALA A 27 -1.96 -16.24 14.40
C ALA A 27 -0.45 -16.49 14.67
N GLU A 28 0.15 -15.63 15.49
CA GLU A 28 1.56 -15.68 15.90
C GLU A 28 2.58 -15.52 14.76
N GLN A 29 2.12 -15.18 13.56
CA GLN A 29 2.97 -14.94 12.40
C GLN A 29 2.97 -13.45 12.06
N GLN A 30 4.16 -12.90 11.91
CA GLN A 30 4.34 -11.52 11.47
C GLN A 30 3.99 -11.38 9.98
N ILE A 31 3.26 -10.30 9.66
CA ILE A 31 3.01 -9.87 8.29
C ILE A 31 4.22 -9.05 7.83
N PRO A 32 4.82 -9.38 6.68
CA PRO A 32 5.95 -8.62 6.15
C PRO A 32 5.54 -7.19 5.81
N THR A 33 6.44 -6.22 5.99
CA THR A 33 6.18 -4.83 5.63
C THR A 33 6.28 -4.61 4.12
N VAL A 34 5.70 -3.50 3.62
CA VAL A 34 5.87 -3.09 2.22
C VAL A 34 7.36 -2.83 1.88
N SER A 35 8.15 -2.34 2.84
CA SER A 35 9.60 -2.13 2.64
C SER A 35 10.38 -3.45 2.53
N GLN A 36 9.98 -4.47 3.30
CA GLN A 36 10.63 -5.79 3.30
C GLN A 36 10.27 -6.59 2.05
N GLU A 37 9.00 -6.60 1.67
CA GLU A 37 8.51 -7.32 0.49
C GLU A 37 7.61 -6.38 -0.33
N PRO A 38 8.18 -5.60 -1.27
CA PRO A 38 7.44 -4.64 -2.07
C PRO A 38 6.25 -5.25 -2.83
N VAL A 39 5.20 -4.46 -3.01
CA VAL A 39 4.06 -4.81 -3.86
C VAL A 39 4.30 -4.32 -5.28
N LYS A 40 3.94 -5.15 -6.28
CA LYS A 40 4.10 -4.80 -7.69
C LYS A 40 3.21 -3.64 -8.13
N SER A 41 1.99 -3.56 -7.59
CA SER A 41 1.05 -2.47 -7.84
C SER A 41 0.08 -2.32 -6.66
N LEU A 42 -0.35 -1.09 -6.38
CA LEU A 42 -1.33 -0.76 -5.33
C LEU A 42 -2.79 -0.82 -5.84
N GLY A 43 -3.00 -1.21 -7.10
CA GLY A 43 -4.32 -1.26 -7.73
C GLY A 43 -4.73 0.08 -8.35
N ARG A 44 -6.04 0.34 -8.35
CA ARG A 44 -6.63 1.55 -8.92
C ARG A 44 -6.61 2.70 -7.93
N TRP A 45 -6.24 3.88 -8.40
CA TRP A 45 -6.32 5.11 -7.63
C TRP A 45 -7.62 5.84 -7.97
N TYR A 46 -8.52 5.88 -7.00
CA TYR A 46 -9.77 6.63 -7.08
C TYR A 46 -9.63 8.03 -6.50
N ASP A 47 -10.27 9.01 -7.12
CA ASP A 47 -10.45 10.33 -6.53
C ASP A 47 -11.71 10.38 -5.65
N SER A 48 -12.08 11.57 -5.17
CA SER A 48 -13.31 11.77 -4.40
C SER A 48 -14.59 11.47 -5.20
N SER A 49 -14.51 11.42 -6.53
CA SER A 49 -15.62 11.03 -7.40
C SER A 49 -15.76 9.51 -7.55
N MET A 50 -14.87 8.73 -6.92
CA MET A 50 -14.80 7.27 -7.05
C MET A 50 -14.59 6.78 -8.49
N LYS A 51 -13.95 7.61 -9.32
CA LYS A 51 -13.61 7.27 -10.71
C LYS A 51 -12.10 7.25 -10.88
N ASP A 52 -11.61 6.40 -11.78
CA ASP A 52 -10.19 6.29 -12.17
C ASP A 52 -9.94 6.78 -13.61
N THR A 53 -10.98 7.22 -14.32
CA THR A 53 -10.94 7.56 -15.75
C THR A 53 -9.98 8.68 -16.13
N ARG A 54 -9.63 9.58 -15.21
CA ARG A 54 -8.74 10.74 -15.49
C ARG A 54 -7.28 10.48 -15.13
N ARG A 55 -6.96 9.36 -14.49
CA ARG A 55 -5.63 9.08 -13.93
C ARG A 55 -4.53 8.98 -14.98
N GLY A 56 -4.83 8.46 -16.17
CA GLY A 56 -3.85 8.37 -17.26
C GLY A 56 -3.31 9.75 -17.67
N VAL A 57 -4.15 10.79 -17.60
CA VAL A 57 -3.78 12.17 -17.92
C VAL A 57 -3.00 12.80 -16.76
N GLU A 58 -3.49 12.62 -15.53
CA GLU A 58 -2.86 13.18 -14.31
C GLU A 58 -1.45 12.59 -14.07
N THR A 59 -1.26 11.29 -14.30
CA THR A 59 0.02 10.62 -14.07
C THR A 59 1.12 11.20 -14.96
N LEU A 60 0.81 11.54 -16.22
CA LEU A 60 1.76 12.16 -17.14
C LEU A 60 2.21 13.55 -16.67
N GLN A 61 1.31 14.31 -16.04
CA GLN A 61 1.61 15.64 -15.50
C GLN A 61 2.54 15.57 -14.28
N PHE A 62 2.37 14.57 -13.39
CA PHE A 62 3.25 14.41 -12.21
C PHE A 62 4.69 13.99 -12.52
N THR A 63 4.94 13.33 -13.65
CA THR A 63 6.31 12.93 -14.07
C THR A 63 7.03 13.98 -14.91
N SER A 64 6.39 15.11 -15.24
CA SER A 64 6.99 16.18 -16.06
C SER A 64 7.46 17.40 -15.27
N GLU A 65 7.47 17.31 -13.93
CA GLU A 65 8.10 18.25 -12.99
C GLU A 65 9.29 17.58 -12.28
#